data_AF-A0A6M0SXU5-F1
#
_entry.id   AF-A0A6M0SXU5-F1
#
_cell.length_a   1.000
_cell.length_b   1.000
_cell.length_c   1.000
_cell.angle_alpha   90.00
_cell.angle_beta   90.00
_cell.angle_gamma   90.00
#
_symmetry.space_group_name_H-M   'P 1'
#
loop_
_entity.id
_entity.type
_entity.pdbx_description
1 polymer ?
#
loop_
_entity_poly.entity_id
_entity_poly.type
_entity_poly.pdbx_seq_one_letter_code
_entity_poly.pdbx_strand_id
1 'polypeptide(L)'
;MRLNDKETKLINFIRHTNPELLLSELRNAFSNSVNKANYLNLKRIISILEDRKVFELKILVDMEFISKEEAEYLVKCMKENKNIIITGGFSVGKTTLLNSLLEYQEQHVMMIFERVKQLILDKEILNKNIITYKESESISLKDLSVLDTVNSRLVIEEIQNCDDGLGLLYALNIGSSVLGTIYSKGNWREDFLNLFNDNMKKYAEETLNQNKFIQVNISINSDGNRIVNKIEEM
;
A
#
# COMPACT_ATOMS: atom_id res chain seq x y z
N MET A 1 -12.94 -5.61 -6.85
CA MET A 1 -13.62 -5.01 -8.03
C MET A 1 -13.18 -3.55 -8.09
N ARG A 2 -12.62 -3.09 -9.21
CA ARG A 2 -12.19 -1.68 -9.35
C ARG A 2 -13.40 -0.76 -9.21
N LEU A 3 -13.23 0.31 -8.44
CA LEU A 3 -14.19 1.41 -8.38
C LEU A 3 -14.22 2.08 -9.75
N ASN A 4 -15.41 2.41 -10.25
CA ASN A 4 -15.53 3.18 -11.48
C ASN A 4 -15.14 4.65 -11.27
N ASP A 5 -14.87 5.39 -12.34
CA ASP A 5 -14.41 6.78 -12.25
C ASP A 5 -15.34 7.70 -11.46
N LYS A 6 -16.65 7.42 -11.45
CA LYS A 6 -17.62 8.18 -10.64
C LYS A 6 -17.51 7.83 -9.16
N GLU A 7 -17.32 6.56 -8.84
CA GLU A 7 -17.09 6.08 -7.47
C GLU A 7 -15.75 6.60 -6.92
N THR A 8 -14.69 6.61 -7.71
CA THR A 8 -13.39 7.18 -7.33
C THR A 8 -13.48 8.69 -7.10
N LYS A 9 -14.13 9.44 -8.02
CA LYS A 9 -14.37 10.88 -7.85
C LYS A 9 -15.24 11.19 -6.63
N LEU A 10 -16.26 10.37 -6.39
CA LEU A 10 -17.11 10.50 -5.22
C LEU A 10 -16.30 10.24 -3.95
N ILE A 11 -15.52 9.16 -3.88
CA ILE A 11 -14.66 8.85 -2.73
C ILE A 11 -13.64 9.97 -2.48
N ASN A 12 -13.03 10.53 -3.53
CA ASN A 12 -12.08 11.64 -3.40
C ASN A 12 -12.76 12.93 -2.93
N PHE A 13 -13.96 13.25 -3.45
CA PHE A 13 -14.79 14.37 -2.97
C PHE A 13 -15.17 14.20 -1.49
N ILE A 14 -15.62 13.01 -1.13
CA ILE A 14 -16.02 12.60 0.22
C ILE A 14 -14.86 12.71 1.22
N ARG A 15 -13.61 12.52 0.78
CA ARG A 15 -12.42 12.58 1.64
C ARG A 15 -11.87 13.99 1.83
N HIS A 16 -12.05 14.87 0.85
CA HIS A 16 -11.66 16.29 0.94
C HIS A 16 -12.70 17.16 1.65
N THR A 17 -13.94 16.70 1.76
CA THR A 17 -15.01 17.39 2.51
C THR A 17 -15.10 16.75 3.89
N ASN A 18 -14.96 17.53 4.97
CA ASN A 18 -14.94 17.09 6.38
C ASN A 18 -15.58 15.70 6.63
N PRO A 19 -14.76 14.62 6.68
CA PRO A 19 -15.27 13.25 6.58
C PRO A 19 -16.16 12.87 7.75
N GLU A 20 -15.93 13.44 8.94
CA GLU A 20 -16.78 13.27 10.14
C GLU A 20 -18.22 13.78 9.92
N LEU A 21 -18.34 15.00 9.36
CA LEU A 21 -19.65 15.61 9.07
C LEU A 21 -20.39 14.77 8.02
N LEU A 22 -19.69 14.35 6.97
CA LEU A 22 -20.28 13.54 5.92
C LEU A 22 -20.63 12.11 6.40
N LEU A 23 -19.79 11.49 7.24
CA LEU A 23 -20.11 10.24 7.92
C LEU A 23 -21.41 10.39 8.73
N SER A 24 -21.57 11.51 9.44
CA SER A 24 -22.79 11.80 10.19
C SER A 24 -24.02 11.96 9.28
N GLU A 25 -23.88 12.63 8.13
CA GLU A 25 -24.96 12.79 7.15
C GLU A 25 -25.31 11.47 6.44
N LEU A 26 -24.31 10.69 6.04
CA LEU A 26 -24.50 9.37 5.42
C LEU A 26 -25.14 8.40 6.42
N ARG A 27 -24.73 8.43 7.69
CA ARG A 27 -25.37 7.66 8.78
C ARG A 27 -26.83 8.07 8.96
N ASN A 28 -27.13 9.37 8.98
CA ASN A 28 -28.50 9.87 9.05
C ASN A 28 -29.33 9.43 7.85
N ALA A 29 -28.80 9.57 6.63
CA ALA A 29 -29.46 9.15 5.39
C ALA A 29 -29.72 7.63 5.35
N PHE A 30 -28.76 6.81 5.80
CA PHE A 30 -28.91 5.36 5.88
C PHE A 30 -29.91 4.95 6.97
N SER A 31 -29.87 5.60 8.14
CA SER A 31 -30.75 5.30 9.27
C SER A 31 -32.21 5.62 8.97
N ASN A 32 -32.45 6.71 8.23
CA ASN A 32 -33.78 7.15 7.80
C ASN A 32 -34.28 6.46 6.51
N SER A 33 -33.50 5.55 5.93
CA SER A 33 -33.91 4.85 4.70
C SER A 33 -34.94 3.75 4.97
N VAL A 34 -36.07 3.82 4.26
CA VAL A 34 -37.20 2.86 4.40
C VAL A 34 -36.84 1.47 3.86
N ASN A 35 -35.89 1.39 2.91
CA ASN A 35 -35.49 0.13 2.28
C ASN A 35 -33.95 -0.01 2.22
N LYS A 36 -33.35 -0.39 3.35
CA LYS A 36 -31.90 -0.51 3.55
C LYS A 36 -31.19 -1.43 2.55
N ALA A 37 -31.90 -2.38 1.93
CA ALA A 37 -31.36 -3.28 0.90
C ALA A 37 -30.92 -2.55 -0.39
N ASN A 38 -31.60 -1.45 -0.74
CA ASN A 38 -31.28 -0.66 -1.94
C ASN A 38 -30.06 0.25 -1.78
N TYR A 39 -29.55 0.38 -0.55
CA TYR A 39 -28.44 1.25 -0.20
C TYR A 39 -27.15 0.46 0.11
N LEU A 40 -27.00 -0.74 -0.46
CA LEU A 40 -25.83 -1.59 -0.28
C LEU A 40 -24.51 -0.85 -0.61
N ASN A 41 -24.54 -0.02 -1.65
CA ASN A 41 -23.40 0.83 -2.03
C ASN A 41 -23.13 1.93 -1.01
N LEU A 42 -24.17 2.50 -0.40
CA LEU A 42 -24.05 3.52 0.65
C LEU A 42 -23.51 2.92 1.96
N LYS A 43 -23.98 1.71 2.34
CA LYS A 43 -23.41 0.93 3.44
C LYS A 43 -21.94 0.59 3.21
N ARG A 44 -21.56 0.26 1.97
CA ARG A 44 -20.15 0.03 1.59
C ARG A 44 -19.32 1.30 1.68
N ILE A 45 -19.81 2.43 1.17
CA ILE A 45 -19.14 3.72 1.29
C ILE A 45 -18.96 4.11 2.75
N ILE A 46 -20.00 3.99 3.58
CA ILE A 46 -19.93 4.22 5.03
C ILE A 46 -18.88 3.30 5.66
N SER A 47 -18.91 1.99 5.40
CA SER A 47 -17.91 1.05 5.93
C SER A 47 -16.47 1.38 5.49
N ILE A 48 -16.27 1.82 4.25
CA ILE A 48 -14.96 2.26 3.75
C ILE A 48 -14.48 3.53 4.46
N LEU A 49 -15.41 4.40 4.87
CA LEU A 49 -15.09 5.63 5.60
C LEU A 49 -14.94 5.41 7.11
N GLU A 50 -15.68 4.44 7.68
CA GLU A 50 -15.68 4.07 9.11
C GLU A 50 -14.49 3.19 9.49
N ASP A 51 -14.09 2.26 8.62
CA ASP A 51 -13.10 1.22 8.94
C ASP A 51 -11.66 1.69 8.70
N ARG A 52 -11.34 2.89 9.16
CA ARG A 52 -9.97 3.39 9.23
C ARG A 52 -9.28 2.89 10.51
N LYS A 53 -9.29 1.57 10.72
CA LYS A 53 -8.50 0.96 11.79
C LYS A 53 -7.15 0.52 11.22
N VAL A 54 -6.08 1.00 11.84
CA VAL A 54 -4.76 0.39 11.66
C VAL A 54 -4.80 -0.96 12.34
N PHE A 55 -4.52 -2.01 11.58
CA PHE A 55 -4.28 -3.32 12.16
C PHE A 55 -2.80 -3.38 12.53
N GLU A 56 -2.51 -3.41 13.83
CA GLU A 56 -1.16 -3.72 14.31
C GLU A 56 -0.75 -5.10 13.80
N LEU A 57 0.54 -5.29 13.51
CA LEU A 57 1.04 -6.57 13.02
C LEU A 57 0.73 -7.72 14.00
N LYS A 58 0.71 -7.43 15.30
CA LYS A 58 0.29 -8.38 16.34
C LYS A 58 -1.14 -8.89 16.13
N ILE A 59 -2.07 -8.01 15.77
CA ILE A 59 -3.46 -8.40 15.49
C ILE A 59 -3.51 -9.32 14.27
N LEU A 60 -2.68 -9.06 13.25
CA LEU A 60 -2.58 -9.93 12.08
C LEU A 60 -2.04 -11.33 12.43
N VAL A 61 -1.09 -11.42 13.38
CA VAL A 61 -0.62 -12.70 13.92
C VAL A 61 -1.72 -13.41 14.69
N ASP A 62 -2.44 -12.70 15.57
CA ASP A 62 -3.54 -13.26 16.37
C ASP A 62 -4.70 -13.76 15.49
N MET A 63 -4.89 -13.16 14.31
CA MET A 63 -5.89 -13.57 13.30
C MET A 63 -5.40 -14.70 12.39
N GLU A 64 -4.21 -15.25 12.61
CA GLU A 64 -3.57 -16.25 11.75
C GLU A 64 -3.42 -15.76 10.28
N PHE A 65 -3.40 -14.44 10.07
CA PHE A 65 -3.16 -13.85 8.75
C PHE A 65 -1.69 -14.02 8.33
N ILE A 66 -0.78 -13.99 9.28
CA ILE A 66 0.66 -14.20 9.11
C ILE A 66 1.15 -14.97 10.33
N SER A 67 2.09 -15.91 10.16
CA SER A 67 2.67 -16.58 11.31
C SER A 67 3.54 -15.62 12.14
N LYS A 68 3.75 -15.95 13.42
CA LYS A 68 4.64 -15.16 14.28
C LYS A 68 6.07 -15.07 13.73
N GLU A 69 6.59 -16.17 13.21
CA GLU A 69 7.95 -16.27 12.66
C GLU A 69 8.12 -15.40 11.41
N GLU A 70 7.15 -15.42 10.51
CA GLU A 70 7.12 -14.56 9.33
C GLU A 70 6.98 -13.08 9.70
N ALA A 71 6.15 -12.75 10.69
CA ALA A 71 6.01 -11.40 11.20
C ALA A 71 7.34 -10.87 11.79
N GLU A 72 8.00 -11.67 12.63
CA GLU A 72 9.31 -11.33 13.20
C GLU A 72 10.39 -11.14 12.11
N TYR A 73 10.37 -11.98 11.08
CA TYR A 73 11.25 -11.83 9.91
C TYR A 73 10.99 -10.52 9.17
N LEU A 74 9.74 -10.17 8.89
CA LEU A 74 9.42 -8.91 8.21
C LEU A 74 9.78 -7.68 9.05
N VAL A 75 9.60 -7.73 10.37
CA VAL A 75 10.06 -6.67 11.27
C VAL A 75 11.57 -6.49 11.17
N LYS A 76 12.34 -7.58 11.12
CA LYS A 76 13.78 -7.52 10.88
C LYS A 76 14.11 -6.89 9.53
N CYS A 77 13.42 -7.29 8.46
CA CYS A 77 13.61 -6.70 7.12
C CYS A 77 13.30 -5.20 7.06
N MET A 78 12.27 -4.73 7.77
CA MET A 78 11.95 -3.30 7.90
C MET A 78 13.10 -2.54 8.57
N LYS A 79 13.62 -3.05 9.68
CA LYS A 79 14.75 -2.44 10.42
C LYS A 79 16.06 -2.44 9.65
N GLU A 80 16.30 -3.48 8.85
CA GLU A 80 17.46 -3.58 7.95
C GLU A 80 17.27 -2.81 6.63
N ASN A 81 16.18 -2.05 6.52
CA ASN A 81 15.83 -1.25 5.35
C ASN A 81 15.79 -2.03 4.02
N LYS A 82 15.36 -3.31 4.05
CA LYS A 82 15.24 -4.15 2.85
C LYS A 82 14.15 -3.65 1.91
N ASN A 83 14.30 -3.91 0.61
CA ASN A 83 13.23 -3.70 -0.36
C ASN A 83 12.13 -4.75 -0.15
N ILE A 84 10.88 -4.34 -0.03
CA ILE A 84 9.75 -5.24 0.22
C ILE A 84 8.65 -4.96 -0.80
N ILE A 85 8.20 -6.00 -1.49
CA ILE A 85 7.06 -5.94 -2.42
C ILE A 85 5.99 -6.92 -1.95
N ILE A 86 4.81 -6.38 -1.64
CA ILE A 86 3.65 -7.14 -1.23
C ILE A 86 2.77 -7.40 -2.46
N THR A 87 2.59 -8.68 -2.78
CA THR A 87 1.90 -9.19 -3.96
C THR A 87 0.58 -9.85 -3.56
N GLY A 88 -0.38 -9.83 -4.47
CA GLY A 88 -1.65 -10.53 -4.28
C GLY A 88 -2.78 -9.96 -5.12
N GLY A 89 -3.94 -10.60 -5.03
CA GLY A 89 -5.16 -10.15 -5.68
C GLY A 89 -5.72 -8.83 -5.15
N PHE A 90 -6.89 -8.44 -5.65
CA PHE A 90 -7.64 -7.32 -5.07
C PHE A 90 -8.22 -7.73 -3.71
N SER A 91 -8.22 -6.79 -2.76
CA SER A 91 -8.91 -6.94 -1.46
C SER A 91 -8.44 -8.13 -0.61
N VAL A 92 -7.21 -8.61 -0.82
CA VAL A 92 -6.59 -9.69 -0.03
C VAL A 92 -5.88 -9.19 1.24
N GLY A 93 -5.73 -7.86 1.40
CA GLY A 93 -5.10 -7.26 2.59
C GLY A 93 -3.68 -6.70 2.39
N LYS A 94 -3.25 -6.47 1.14
CA LYS A 94 -1.91 -5.91 0.83
C LYS A 94 -1.63 -4.60 1.57
N THR A 95 -2.52 -3.62 1.41
CA THR A 95 -2.40 -2.29 2.04
C THR A 95 -2.50 -2.37 3.56
N THR A 96 -3.29 -3.32 4.09
CA THR A 96 -3.37 -3.59 5.54
C THR A 96 -2.02 -4.06 6.09
N LEU A 97 -1.39 -5.05 5.46
CA LEU A 97 -0.05 -5.51 5.86
C LEU A 97 0.99 -4.40 5.69
N LEU A 98 0.98 -3.69 4.56
CA LEU A 98 1.89 -2.56 4.31
C LEU A 98 1.79 -1.53 5.45
N ASN A 99 0.58 -1.09 5.80
CA ASN A 99 0.38 -0.09 6.85
C ASN A 99 0.84 -0.60 8.22
N SER A 100 0.64 -1.89 8.52
CA SER A 100 1.14 -2.50 9.77
C SER A 100 2.67 -2.56 9.85
N LEU A 101 3.35 -2.71 8.72
CA LEU A 101 4.81 -2.77 8.68
C LEU A 101 5.46 -1.40 8.89
N LEU A 102 4.80 -0.30 8.49
CA LEU A 102 5.32 1.06 8.61
C LEU A 102 5.68 1.45 10.06
N GLU A 103 5.02 0.85 11.05
CA GLU A 103 5.31 1.05 12.47
C GLU A 103 6.76 0.69 12.85
N TYR A 104 7.35 -0.26 12.13
CA TYR A 104 8.69 -0.79 12.38
C TYR A 104 9.78 -0.08 11.59
N GLN A 105 9.44 0.97 10.83
CA GLN A 105 10.43 1.84 10.20
C GLN A 105 10.96 2.85 11.21
N GLU A 106 12.28 2.93 11.36
CA GLU A 106 12.94 3.82 12.33
C GLU A 106 14.04 4.65 11.67
N GLN A 107 14.08 5.96 11.93
CA GLN A 107 15.17 6.87 11.52
C GLN A 107 15.36 7.06 10.01
N HIS A 108 14.29 7.02 9.22
CA HIS A 108 14.35 7.18 7.77
C HIS A 108 13.70 8.46 7.26
N VAL A 109 14.19 8.94 6.12
CA VAL A 109 13.46 9.88 5.25
C VAL A 109 12.51 9.06 4.38
N MET A 110 11.20 9.23 4.56
CA MET A 110 10.21 8.49 3.79
C MET A 110 9.49 9.42 2.82
N MET A 111 9.38 8.97 1.57
CA MET A 111 8.40 9.50 0.64
C MET A 111 7.25 8.51 0.53
N ILE A 112 6.06 8.90 0.99
CA ILE A 112 4.86 8.08 0.95
C ILE A 112 3.95 8.60 -0.16
N PHE A 113 3.63 7.72 -1.09
CA PHE A 113 2.77 8.01 -2.22
C PHE A 113 1.52 7.13 -2.19
N GLU A 114 0.36 7.77 -2.23
CA GLU A 114 -0.92 7.11 -2.41
C GLU A 114 -1.71 7.81 -3.53
N ARG A 115 -2.49 7.05 -4.31
CA ARG A 115 -3.48 7.66 -5.21
C ARG A 115 -4.72 8.12 -4.47
N VAL A 116 -5.09 7.32 -3.48
CA VAL A 116 -6.34 7.39 -2.73
C VAL A 116 -5.95 7.08 -1.30
N LYS A 117 -6.04 8.05 -0.38
CA LYS A 117 -5.60 7.90 1.02
C LYS A 117 -6.12 6.63 1.72
N GLN A 118 -5.27 5.65 1.95
CA GLN A 118 -5.58 4.40 2.65
C GLN A 118 -4.67 4.18 3.85
N LEU A 119 -3.43 4.68 3.79
CA LEU A 119 -2.48 4.62 4.88
C LEU A 119 -2.88 5.58 6.00
N ILE A 120 -2.65 5.12 7.22
CA ILE A 120 -2.94 5.87 8.44
C ILE A 120 -1.65 5.88 9.23
N LEU A 121 -0.99 7.02 9.21
CA LEU A 121 0.28 7.22 9.92
C LEU A 121 -0.05 7.73 11.32
N ASP A 122 0.27 6.93 12.33
CA ASP A 122 0.12 7.36 13.71
C ASP A 122 1.23 8.34 14.13
N LYS A 123 1.10 8.89 15.34
CA LYS A 123 2.08 9.85 15.87
C LYS A 123 3.46 9.25 16.08
N GLU A 124 3.57 7.95 16.38
CA GLU A 124 4.87 7.34 16.62
C GLU A 124 5.67 7.23 15.33
N ILE A 125 5.04 6.82 14.23
CA ILE A 125 5.66 6.76 12.89
C ILE A 125 6.16 8.14 12.49
N LEU A 126 5.35 9.17 12.70
CA LEU A 126 5.69 10.57 12.40
C LEU A 126 6.84 11.10 13.28
N ASN A 127 6.96 10.64 14.53
CA ASN A 127 8.02 11.07 15.45
C ASN A 127 9.35 10.37 15.18
N LYS A 128 9.32 9.13 14.66
CA LYS A 128 10.52 8.31 14.39
C LYS A 128 11.18 8.63 13.04
N ASN A 129 10.48 9.32 12.13
CA ASN A 129 10.88 9.45 10.73
C ASN A 129 10.61 10.86 10.17
N ILE A 130 11.33 11.23 9.11
CA ILE A 130 11.05 12.45 8.34
C ILE A 130 10.17 12.05 7.16
N ILE A 131 8.89 12.43 7.18
CA ILE A 131 7.90 11.91 6.21
C ILE A 131 7.41 13.03 5.30
N THR A 132 7.60 12.82 4.00
CA THR A 132 6.86 13.54 2.96
C THR A 132 5.73 12.63 2.48
N TYR A 133 4.50 13.14 2.51
CA TYR A 133 3.33 12.41 2.05
C TYR A 133 2.71 13.10 0.84
N LYS A 134 2.35 12.34 -0.18
CA LYS A 134 1.67 12.85 -1.37
C LYS A 134 0.50 11.96 -1.77
N GLU A 135 -0.66 12.59 -1.92
CA GLU A 135 -1.84 12.02 -2.57
C GLU A 135 -1.93 12.55 -4.00
N SER A 136 -1.71 11.69 -5.00
CA SER A 136 -1.63 12.10 -6.41
C SER A 136 -1.81 10.91 -7.37
N GLU A 137 -2.24 11.20 -8.60
CA GLU A 137 -2.39 10.19 -9.67
C GLU A 137 -1.05 9.77 -10.31
N SER A 138 0.03 10.51 -10.07
CA SER A 138 1.36 10.11 -10.52
C SER A 138 2.46 10.65 -9.62
N ILE A 139 3.57 9.91 -9.60
CA ILE A 139 4.84 10.30 -8.97
C ILE A 139 5.61 11.16 -9.96
N SER A 140 6.08 12.33 -9.53
CA SER A 140 6.97 13.19 -10.31
C SER A 140 8.39 13.16 -9.77
N LEU A 141 9.39 13.46 -10.62
CA LEU A 141 10.80 13.56 -10.18
C LEU A 141 11.00 14.59 -9.07
N LYS A 142 10.20 15.66 -9.04
CA LYS A 142 10.26 16.67 -7.97
C LYS A 142 9.88 16.05 -6.62
N ASP A 143 8.92 15.13 -6.61
CA ASP A 143 8.49 14.44 -5.40
C ASP A 143 9.59 13.55 -4.84
N LEU A 144 10.36 12.90 -5.73
CA LEU A 144 11.42 11.98 -5.38
C LEU A 144 12.70 12.68 -4.91
N SER A 145 12.82 14.01 -5.09
CA SER A 145 13.98 14.78 -4.65
C SER A 145 14.19 14.80 -3.12
N VAL A 146 13.19 14.37 -2.35
CA VAL A 146 13.29 14.22 -0.90
C VAL A 146 14.07 12.96 -0.50
N LEU A 147 14.24 12.00 -1.40
CA LEU A 147 14.97 10.77 -1.14
C LEU A 147 16.48 11.03 -1.14
N ASP A 148 17.20 10.41 -0.20
CA ASP A 148 18.66 10.45 -0.07
C ASP A 148 19.24 9.03 -0.03
N THR A 149 20.52 8.88 -0.30
CA THR A 149 21.15 7.69 -0.87
C THR A 149 21.35 6.50 0.07
N VAL A 150 21.01 6.59 1.37
CA VAL A 150 21.25 5.48 2.32
C VAL A 150 20.14 5.26 3.35
N ASN A 151 19.58 6.32 3.91
CA ASN A 151 18.56 6.23 4.98
C ASN A 151 17.20 6.74 4.51
N SER A 152 16.82 6.42 3.27
CA SER A 152 15.50 6.77 2.76
C SER A 152 14.70 5.57 2.27
N ARG A 153 13.39 5.76 2.18
CA ARG A 153 12.44 4.77 1.69
C ARG A 153 11.35 5.43 0.86
N LEU A 154 11.13 4.89 -0.33
CA LEU A 154 9.93 5.16 -1.10
C LEU A 154 8.84 4.15 -0.73
N VAL A 155 7.70 4.65 -0.27
CA VAL A 155 6.50 3.86 0.01
C VAL A 155 5.47 4.15 -1.09
N ILE A 156 5.08 3.13 -1.85
CA ILE A 156 4.04 3.23 -2.89
C ILE A 156 2.88 2.32 -2.49
N GLU A 157 1.72 2.89 -2.19
CA GLU A 157 0.57 2.09 -1.75
C GLU A 157 0.19 0.99 -2.74
N GLU A 158 0.11 1.30 -4.03
CA GLU A 158 -0.03 0.30 -5.09
C GLU A 158 0.65 0.78 -6.37
N ILE A 159 1.54 -0.06 -6.90
CA ILE A 159 2.22 0.14 -8.19
C ILE A 159 1.24 -0.30 -9.28
N GLN A 160 0.77 0.65 -10.10
CA GLN A 160 -0.25 0.39 -11.12
C GLN A 160 0.14 0.86 -12.52
N ASN A 161 1.05 1.83 -12.64
CA ASN A 161 1.40 2.41 -13.94
C ASN A 161 2.91 2.66 -14.09
N CYS A 162 3.31 3.10 -15.28
CA CYS A 162 4.70 3.40 -15.62
C CYS A 162 5.33 4.43 -14.67
N ASP A 163 4.60 5.46 -14.25
CA ASP A 163 5.13 6.50 -13.35
C ASP A 163 5.46 5.94 -11.96
N ASP A 164 4.60 5.06 -11.41
CA ASP A 164 4.87 4.36 -10.16
C ASP A 164 6.13 3.49 -10.29
N GLY A 165 6.24 2.79 -11.41
CA GLY A 165 7.40 1.96 -11.75
C GLY A 165 8.68 2.78 -11.88
N LEU A 166 8.64 3.93 -12.56
CA LEU A 166 9.78 4.83 -12.67
C LEU A 166 10.18 5.40 -11.31
N GLY A 167 9.22 5.69 -10.43
CA GLY A 167 9.49 6.12 -9.06
C GLY A 167 10.25 5.05 -8.27
N LEU A 168 9.81 3.79 -8.36
CA LEU A 168 10.49 2.65 -7.76
C LEU A 168 11.91 2.50 -8.32
N LEU A 169 12.07 2.51 -9.65
CA LEU A 169 13.39 2.37 -10.29
C LEU A 169 14.33 3.51 -9.90
N TYR A 170 13.83 4.74 -9.82
CA TYR A 170 14.62 5.88 -9.38
C TYR A 170 15.12 5.69 -7.95
N ALA A 171 14.23 5.32 -7.02
CA ALA A 171 14.58 5.08 -5.62
C ALA A 171 15.72 4.04 -5.50
N LEU A 172 15.60 2.91 -6.20
CA LEU A 172 16.64 1.88 -6.21
C LEU A 172 17.98 2.39 -6.75
N ASN A 173 17.96 3.13 -7.86
CA ASN A 173 19.18 3.62 -8.50
C ASN A 173 19.96 4.62 -7.63
N ILE A 174 19.28 5.38 -6.76
CA ILE A 174 19.94 6.28 -5.82
C ILE A 174 20.31 5.58 -4.50
N GLY A 175 20.03 4.28 -4.34
CA GLY A 175 20.31 3.54 -3.10
C GLY A 175 19.24 3.66 -2.01
N SER A 176 18.07 4.23 -2.35
CA SER A 176 16.90 4.25 -1.47
C SER A 176 16.19 2.89 -1.47
N SER A 177 15.61 2.52 -0.33
CA SER A 177 14.80 1.30 -0.24
C SER A 177 13.38 1.53 -0.76
N VAL A 178 12.68 0.44 -1.07
CA VAL A 178 11.27 0.51 -1.49
C VAL A 178 10.37 -0.40 -0.65
N LEU A 179 9.19 0.09 -0.31
CA LEU A 179 8.08 -0.68 0.23
C LEU A 179 6.85 -0.41 -0.62
N GLY A 180 6.28 -1.42 -1.24
CA GLY A 180 5.06 -1.20 -2.02
C GLY A 180 4.21 -2.43 -2.20
N THR A 181 2.99 -2.21 -2.69
CA THR A 181 2.14 -3.30 -3.14
C THR A 181 2.02 -3.33 -4.65
N ILE A 182 1.79 -4.51 -5.22
CA ILE A 182 1.49 -4.68 -6.64
C ILE A 182 0.44 -5.76 -6.80
N TYR A 183 -0.50 -5.57 -7.72
CA TYR A 183 -1.39 -6.65 -8.13
C TYR A 183 -0.57 -7.68 -8.91
N SER A 184 -0.38 -8.86 -8.31
CA SER A 184 0.26 -9.98 -8.96
C SER A 184 -0.23 -11.27 -8.33
N LYS A 185 -0.58 -12.25 -9.18
CA LYS A 185 -0.92 -13.62 -8.77
C LYS A 185 0.18 -14.63 -9.12
N GLY A 186 1.28 -14.16 -9.66
CA GLY A 186 2.37 -14.98 -10.18
C GLY A 186 3.70 -14.23 -10.05
N ASN A 187 4.35 -13.99 -11.18
CA ASN A 187 5.63 -13.30 -11.20
C ASN A 187 5.43 -11.77 -11.21
N TRP A 188 5.56 -11.15 -10.04
CA TRP A 188 5.42 -9.69 -9.92
C TRP A 188 6.46 -8.93 -10.74
N ARG A 189 7.66 -9.49 -10.98
CA ARG A 189 8.67 -8.84 -11.82
C ARG A 189 8.17 -8.74 -13.25
N GLU A 190 7.53 -9.79 -13.78
CA GLU A 190 6.91 -9.76 -15.10
C GLU A 190 5.77 -8.74 -15.16
N ASP A 191 4.87 -8.75 -14.16
CA ASP A 191 3.78 -7.78 -14.06
C ASP A 191 4.30 -6.33 -13.99
N PHE A 192 5.38 -6.10 -13.25
CA PHE A 192 6.08 -4.82 -13.15
C PHE A 192 6.71 -4.41 -14.49
N LEU A 193 7.42 -5.33 -15.17
CA LEU A 193 8.04 -5.05 -16.46
C LEU A 193 6.99 -4.72 -17.52
N ASN A 194 5.79 -5.30 -17.44
CA ASN A 194 4.67 -5.01 -18.34
C ASN A 194 4.10 -3.59 -18.19
N LEU A 195 4.50 -2.83 -17.18
CA LEU A 195 4.18 -1.40 -17.07
C LEU A 195 4.96 -0.54 -18.08
N PHE A 196 6.03 -1.08 -18.65
CA PHE A 196 6.98 -0.36 -19.50
C PHE A 196 6.89 -0.76 -20.96
N ASN A 197 7.27 0.15 -21.85
CA ASN A 197 7.55 -0.18 -23.24
C ASN A 197 8.88 -0.94 -23.38
N ASP A 198 9.13 -1.54 -24.55
CA ASP A 198 10.28 -2.43 -24.78
C ASP A 198 11.65 -1.77 -24.49
N ASN A 199 11.79 -0.47 -24.80
CA ASN A 199 13.02 0.27 -24.52
C ASN A 199 13.29 0.38 -23.01
N MET A 200 12.24 0.63 -22.22
CA MET A 200 12.35 0.80 -20.77
C MET A 200 12.36 -0.53 -20.00
N LYS A 201 11.79 -1.59 -20.55
CA LYS A 201 11.81 -2.94 -19.94
C LYS A 201 13.23 -3.40 -19.63
N LYS A 202 14.17 -3.22 -20.56
CA LYS A 202 15.56 -3.63 -20.35
C LYS A 202 16.21 -2.89 -19.17
N TYR A 203 16.04 -1.57 -19.11
CA TYR A 203 16.56 -0.75 -18.01
C TYR A 203 15.92 -1.13 -16.67
N ALA A 204 14.60 -1.36 -16.66
CA ALA A 204 13.88 -1.80 -15.48
C ALA A 204 14.39 -3.16 -14.99
N GLU A 205 14.55 -4.12 -15.90
CA GLU A 205 15.06 -5.46 -15.60
C GLU A 205 16.48 -5.43 -15.04
N GLU A 206 17.39 -4.66 -15.66
CA GLU A 206 18.75 -4.47 -15.16
C GLU A 206 18.77 -3.88 -13.74
N THR A 207 17.95 -2.85 -13.49
CA THR A 207 17.82 -2.23 -12.15
C THR A 207 17.28 -3.24 -11.12
N LEU A 208 16.23 -3.99 -11.48
CA LEU A 208 15.66 -5.01 -10.59
C LEU A 208 16.67 -6.11 -10.26
N ASN A 209 17.50 -6.54 -11.22
CA ASN A 209 18.48 -7.61 -11.02
C ASN A 209 19.67 -7.18 -10.13
N GLN A 210 19.93 -5.89 -10.01
CA GLN A 210 20.95 -5.34 -9.11
C GLN A 210 20.48 -5.22 -7.66
N ASN A 211 19.18 -5.38 -7.42
CA ASN A 211 18.56 -5.15 -6.12
C ASN A 211 17.88 -6.41 -5.60
N LYS A 212 18.05 -6.69 -4.30
CA LYS A 212 17.36 -7.80 -3.64
C LYS A 212 16.01 -7.34 -3.12
N PHE A 213 15.01 -8.21 -3.20
CA PHE A 213 13.65 -7.95 -2.73
C PHE A 213 13.16 -9.06 -1.82
N ILE A 214 12.42 -8.67 -0.79
CA ILE A 214 11.55 -9.57 -0.05
C ILE A 214 10.17 -9.51 -0.71
N GLN A 215 9.78 -10.58 -1.39
CA GLN A 215 8.41 -10.74 -1.88
C GLN A 215 7.54 -11.33 -0.77
N VAL A 216 6.42 -10.67 -0.49
CA VAL A 216 5.38 -11.21 0.40
C VAL A 216 4.15 -11.49 -0.44
N ASN A 217 3.68 -12.74 -0.50
CA ASN A 217 2.49 -13.11 -1.25
C ASN A 217 1.29 -13.30 -0.34
N ILE A 218 0.18 -12.61 -0.65
CA ILE A 218 -1.06 -12.67 0.11
C ILE A 218 -2.17 -13.22 -0.78
N SER A 219 -2.95 -14.16 -0.25
CA SER A 219 -4.15 -14.67 -0.91
C SER A 219 -5.29 -14.91 0.05
N ILE A 220 -6.38 -15.46 -0.50
CA ILE A 220 -7.51 -15.97 0.27
C ILE A 220 -7.46 -17.49 0.13
N ASN A 221 -7.41 -18.20 1.25
CA ASN A 221 -7.37 -19.66 1.27
C ASN A 221 -8.75 -20.27 0.95
N SER A 222 -8.84 -21.60 0.93
CA SER A 222 -10.08 -22.33 0.66
C SER A 222 -11.22 -22.01 1.63
N ASP A 223 -10.88 -21.61 2.86
CA ASP A 223 -11.85 -21.30 3.92
C ASP A 223 -12.32 -19.83 3.87
N GLY A 224 -11.82 -19.05 2.91
CA GLY A 224 -12.16 -17.64 2.76
C GLY A 224 -11.32 -16.70 3.64
N ASN A 225 -10.34 -17.22 4.37
CA ASN A 225 -9.45 -16.45 5.22
C ASN A 225 -8.32 -15.83 4.40
N ARG A 226 -7.97 -14.58 4.70
CA ARG A 226 -6.81 -13.90 4.11
C ARG A 226 -5.55 -14.38 4.82
N ILE A 227 -4.54 -14.77 4.06
CA ILE A 227 -3.29 -15.29 4.59
C ILE A 227 -2.08 -14.81 3.78
N VAL A 228 -0.94 -14.64 4.46
CA VAL A 228 0.37 -14.65 3.85
C VAL A 228 0.69 -16.09 3.48
N ASN A 229 0.79 -16.35 2.18
CA ASN A 229 1.08 -17.68 1.66
C ASN A 229 2.57 -18.01 1.70
N LYS A 230 3.39 -16.97 1.47
CA LYS A 230 4.81 -17.14 1.13
C LYS A 230 5.56 -15.84 1.32
N ILE A 231 6.76 -15.95 1.88
CA ILE A 231 7.76 -14.88 1.92
C ILE A 231 9.04 -15.42 1.28
N GLU A 232 9.59 -14.70 0.31
CA GLU A 232 10.80 -15.11 -0.43
C GLU A 232 11.76 -13.96 -0.64
N GLU A 233 13.07 -14.24 -0.55
CA GLU A 233 14.12 -13.32 -0.99
C GLU A 233 14.46 -13.61 -2.46
N MET A 234 14.42 -12.57 -3.30
CA MET A 234 14.65 -12.62 -4.76
C MET A 234 15.66 -11.60 -5.23
#